data_AF-A0A5E5BW93-F1
#
_entry.id   AF-A0A5E5BW93-F1
#
_cell.length_a   1.000
_cell.length_b   1.000
_cell.length_c   1.000
_cell.angle_alpha   90.00
_cell.angle_beta   90.00
_cell.angle_gamma   90.00
#
_symmetry.space_group_name_H-M   'P 1'
#
loop_
_entity.id
_entity.type
_entity.pdbx_description
1 polymer ?
#
loop_
_entity_poly.entity_id
_entity_poly.type
_entity_poly.pdbx_seq_one_letter_code
_entity_poly.pdbx_strand_id
1 'polypeptide(L)' 'MVRMRSDPHTRAYVERRTKEGMSSKEIHHCLKRYIVREWYPLILSRAGRFDLFCLT' A
#
# COMPACT_ATOMS: atom_id res chain seq x y z
N MET A 1 11.51 -2.70 -2.03
CA MET A 1 10.13 -2.38 -2.49
C MET A 1 10.18 -2.12 -3.99
N VAL A 2 9.78 -3.08 -4.83
CA VAL A 2 9.94 -2.99 -6.30
C VAL A 2 9.10 -1.84 -6.91
N ARG A 3 7.96 -1.51 -6.29
CA ARG A 3 7.06 -0.42 -6.72
C ARG A 3 7.66 0.98 -6.51
N MET A 4 8.40 1.22 -5.44
CA MET A 4 9.05 2.54 -5.23
C MET A 4 10.06 2.91 -6.32
N ARG A 5 10.66 1.91 -6.98
CA ARG A 5 11.63 2.14 -8.07
C ARG A 5 10.96 2.27 -9.44
N SER A 6 9.84 1.57 -9.63
CA SER A 6 9.23 1.36 -10.96
C SER A 6 7.98 2.21 -11.20
N ASP A 7 7.29 2.63 -10.14
CA ASP A 7 6.00 3.28 -10.21
C ASP A 7 6.12 4.78 -9.86
N PRO A 8 5.88 5.70 -10.81
CA PRO A 8 6.04 7.13 -10.59
C PRO A 8 5.00 7.70 -9.60
N HIS A 9 3.80 7.10 -9.53
CA HIS A 9 2.76 7.52 -8.58
C HIS A 9 3.19 7.25 -7.14
N THR A 10 3.77 6.08 -6.90
CA THR A 10 4.36 5.71 -5.61
C THR A 10 5.49 6.67 -5.20
N ARG A 11 6.34 7.10 -6.15
CA ARG A 11 7.41 8.08 -5.87
C ARG A 11 6.86 9.43 -5.44
N ALA A 12 5.89 9.97 -6.18
CA ALA A 12 5.23 11.22 -5.81
C ALA A 12 4.56 11.14 -4.43
N TYR A 13 3.97 9.98 -4.10
CA TYR A 13 3.40 9.73 -2.77
C TYR A 13 4.47 9.76 -1.68
N VAL A 14 5.60 9.06 -1.88
CA VAL A 14 6.73 9.07 -0.94
C VAL A 14 7.26 10.48 -0.75
N GLU A 15 7.53 11.22 -1.83
CA GLU A 15 8.04 12.60 -1.77
C GLU A 15 7.10 13.53 -1.00
N ARG A 16 5.78 13.41 -1.20
CA ARG A 16 4.78 14.17 -0.44
C ARG A 16 4.84 13.83 1.05
N ARG A 17 4.87 12.54 1.41
CA ARG A 17 4.91 12.10 2.82
C ARG A 17 6.24 12.41 3.51
N THR A 18 7.34 12.40 2.77
CA THR A 18 8.64 12.84 3.27
C THR A 18 8.63 14.34 3.58
N LYS A 19 7.96 15.16 2.76
CA LYS A 19 7.76 16.59 3.04
C LYS A 19 6.86 16.84 4.26
N GLU A 20 5.92 15.94 4.53
CA GLU A 20 5.06 15.96 5.73
C GLU A 20 5.81 15.53 7.02
N GLY A 21 7.09 15.15 6.93
CA GLY A 21 7.90 14.77 8.10
C GLY A 21 7.70 13.33 8.57
N MET A 22 7.03 12.48 7.79
CA MET A 22 6.87 11.06 8.12
C MET A 22 8.20 10.31 7.97
N SER A 23 8.47 9.38 8.89
CA SER A 23 9.64 8.52 8.78
C SER A 23 9.51 7.55 7.61
N SER A 24 10.64 7.14 7.04
CA SER A 24 10.66 6.14 5.97
C SER A 24 9.93 4.85 6.36
N LYS A 25 9.94 4.44 7.63
CA LYS A 25 9.23 3.24 8.12
C LYS A 25 7.71 3.41 8.03
N GLU A 26 7.19 4.56 8.45
CA GLU A 26 5.76 4.87 8.38
C GLU A 26 5.27 4.97 6.94
N ILE A 27 6.07 5.60 6.07
CA ILE A 27 5.78 5.68 4.63
C ILE A 27 5.67 4.28 4.03
N HIS A 28 6.61 3.38 4.36
CA HIS A 28 6.55 2.00 3.90
C HIS A 28 5.33 1.24 4.42
N HIS A 29 4.95 1.44 5.69
CA HIS A 29 3.78 0.80 6.28
C HIS A 29 2.48 1.28 5.61
N CYS A 30 2.37 2.59 5.41
CA CYS A 30 1.23 3.22 4.73
C CYS A 30 1.11 2.72 3.28
N LEU A 31 2.24 2.60 2.58
CA LEU A 31 2.25 2.10 1.19
C LEU A 31 1.85 0.63 1.09
N LYS A 32 2.33 -0.23 2.01
CA LYS A 32 1.88 -1.63 2.05
C LYS A 32 0.37 -1.72 2.27
N ARG A 33 -0.18 -0.93 3.21
CA ARG A 33 -1.63 -0.90 3.47
C ARG A 33 -2.42 -0.42 2.24
N TYR A 34 -1.89 0.57 1.52
CA TYR A 34 -2.49 1.05 0.28
C TYR A 34 -2.53 -0.05 -0.80
N ILE A 35 -1.41 -0.74 -1.02
CA ILE A 35 -1.33 -1.86 -1.98
C ILE A 35 -2.28 -2.99 -1.59
N VAL A 36 -2.33 -3.37 -0.32
CA VAL A 36 -3.26 -4.42 0.13
C VAL A 36 -4.70 -4.00 -0.14
N ARG A 37 -5.09 -2.75 0.14
CA ARG A 37 -6.46 -2.27 -0.13
C ARG A 37 -6.83 -2.29 -1.61
N GLU A 38 -5.89 -2.02 -2.49
CA GLU A 38 -6.11 -2.02 -3.95
C GLU A 38 -6.24 -3.45 -4.50
N TRP A 39 -5.39 -4.38 -4.04
CA TRP A 39 -5.29 -5.72 -4.61
C TRP A 39 -6.20 -6.74 -3.94
N TYR A 40 -6.48 -6.58 -2.65
CA TYR A 40 -7.31 -7.49 -1.88
C TYR A 40 -8.71 -7.73 -2.49
N PRO A 41 -9.47 -6.71 -2.97
CA PRO A 41 -10.77 -6.98 -3.60
C PRO A 41 -10.63 -7.76 -4.93
N LEU A 42 -9.57 -7.54 -5.70
CA LEU A 42 -9.30 -8.28 -6.94
C LEU A 42 -8.94 -9.74 -6.66
N ILE A 43 -8.13 -9.98 -5.62
CA ILE A 43 -7.79 -11.33 -5.17
C ILE A 43 -9.04 -12.04 -4.65
N LEU A 44 -9.85 -11.36 -3.82
CA LEU A 44 -11.08 -11.92 -3.26
C LEU A 44 -12.13 -12.20 -4.33
N SER A 45 -12.20 -11.39 -5.40
CA SER A 45 -13.07 -11.64 -6.54
C SER A 45 -12.69 -12.91 -7.31
N ARG A 46 -11.41 -13.29 -7.26
CA ARG A 46 -10.84 -14.43 -8.00
C ARG A 46 -10.67 -15.68 -7.14
N ALA A 47 -10.46 -15.51 -5.85
CA ALA A 47 -10.35 -16.56 -4.84
C ALA A 47 -11.59 -16.49 -3.96
N GLY A 48 -12.61 -17.29 -4.28
CA GLY A 48 -13.85 -17.34 -3.52
C GLY A 48 -13.59 -17.47 -2.01
N ARG A 49 -13.99 -16.43 -1.27
CA ARG A 49 -14.02 -16.25 0.19
C ARG A 49 -12.81 -16.82 0.96
N PHE A 50 -11.93 -15.92 1.39
CA PHE A 50 -11.22 -16.06 2.66
C PHE A 50 -11.47 -14.80 3.48
N ASP A 51 -12.25 -14.98 4.54
CA ASP A 51 -12.81 -13.97 5.42
C ASP A 51 -11.90 -12.77 5.74
N LEU A 52 -12.47 -11.58 5.51
CA LEU A 52 -12.03 -10.32 6.11
C LEU A 52 -12.28 -10.41 7.62
N PHE A 53 -11.29 -10.82 8.41
CA PHE A 53 -11.41 -10.67 9.87
C PHE A 53 -10.22 -10.00 10.56
N CYS A 54 -9.35 -9.32 9.84
CA CYS A 54 -8.19 -8.67 10.48
C CYS A 54 -7.96 -7.24 9.98
N LEU A 55 -9.00 -6.41 10.04
CA LEU A 55 -8.89 -4.97 9.78
C LEU A 55 -9.57 -4.10 10.87
N THR A 56 -9.91 -4.70 12.01
CA THR A 56 -10.17 -3.99 13.28
C THR A 56 -8.91 -4.07 14.13
#